data_AF-A0AA91GHV9-F1
#
_entry.id   AF-A0AA91GHV9-F1
#
_cell.length_a   1.000
_cell.length_b   1.000
_cell.length_c   1.000
_cell.angle_alpha   90.00
_cell.angle_beta   90.00
_cell.angle_gamma   90.00
#
_symmetry.space_group_name_H-M   'P 1'
#
loop_
_entity.id
_entity.type
_entity.pdbx_description
1 polymer ?
#
loop_
_entity_poly.entity_id
_entity_poly.type
_entity_poly.pdbx_seq_one_letter_code
_entity_poly.pdbx_strand_id
1 'polypeptide(L)' 'MFQELINFAAENKVLLKIKMIAVGHVPVAYERESNNVVKYRFVIEIETL' A
#
# COMPACT_ATOMS: atom_id res chain seq x y z
N MET A 1 6.68 17.31 -10.84
CA MET A 1 5.34 16.71 -10.69
C MET A 1 5.30 15.60 -9.64
N PHE A 2 5.84 14.39 -9.87
CA PHE A 2 5.73 13.30 -8.87
C PHE A 2 6.50 13.60 -7.57
N GLN A 3 7.71 14.17 -7.69
CA GLN A 3 8.47 14.62 -6.52
C GLN A 3 7.75 15.69 -5.70
N GLU A 4 7.07 16.63 -6.36
CA GLU A 4 6.30 17.69 -5.68
C GLU A 4 5.11 17.12 -4.90
N LEU A 5 4.42 16.12 -5.46
CA LEU A 5 3.35 15.40 -4.78
C LEU A 5 3.86 14.67 -3.53
N ILE A 6 5.01 14.00 -3.62
CA ILE A 6 5.63 13.32 -2.47
C ILE A 6 5.99 14.33 -1.39
N ASN A 7 6.65 15.43 -1.76
CA ASN A 7 7.06 16.46 -0.82
C ASN A 7 5.84 17.05 -0.11
N PHE A 8 4.79 17.39 -0.85
CA PHE A 8 3.52 17.87 -0.29
C PHE A 8 2.91 16.86 0.69
N ALA A 9 2.87 15.58 0.33
CA ALA A 9 2.30 14.54 1.19
C ALA A 9 3.12 14.37 2.48
N ALA A 10 4.45 14.46 2.40
CA ALA A 10 5.35 14.38 3.56
C ALA A 10 5.16 15.58 4.50
N GLU A 11 5.14 16.80 3.97
CA GLU A 11 4.96 18.04 4.75
C GLU A 11 3.59 18.09 5.44
N ASN A 12 2.54 17.64 4.75
CA ASN A 12 1.16 17.73 5.24
C ASN A 12 0.69 16.45 5.96
N LYS A 13 1.58 15.49 6.21
CA LYS A 13 1.27 14.20 6.86
C LYS A 13 0.10 13.46 6.18
N VAL A 14 0.04 13.53 4.85
CA VAL A 14 -0.94 12.78 4.06
C VAL A 14 -0.45 11.33 3.97
N LEU A 15 -0.96 10.50 4.88
CA LEU A 15 -0.56 9.10 4.99
C LEU A 15 -1.65 8.17 4.46
N LEU A 16 -1.22 7.11 3.78
CA LEU A 16 -2.09 6.02 3.39
C LEU A 16 -2.29 5.07 4.57
N LYS A 17 -3.52 4.57 4.74
CA LYS A 17 -3.73 3.37 5.55
C LYS A 17 -3.23 2.18 4.74
N ILE A 18 -2.22 1.50 5.27
CA ILE A 18 -1.58 0.37 4.60
C ILE A 18 -1.66 -0.89 5.44
N LYS A 19 -1.61 -2.03 4.74
CA LYS A 19 -1.37 -3.34 5.33
C LYS A 19 -0.19 -3.98 4.63
N MET A 20 0.87 -4.23 5.41
CA MET A 20 2.04 -4.95 4.95
C MET A 20 1.70 -6.43 4.74
N ILE A 21 2.17 -7.00 3.64
CA ILE A 21 2.05 -8.43 3.33
C ILE A 21 3.38 -8.98 2.80
N ALA A 22 3.68 -10.24 3.10
CA ALA A 22 4.76 -10.94 2.43
C ALA A 22 4.35 -11.34 1.00
N VAL A 23 5.33 -11.52 0.11
CA VAL A 23 5.12 -11.89 -1.30
C VAL A 23 4.21 -13.11 -1.48
N GLY A 24 4.32 -14.12 -0.60
CA GLY A 24 3.47 -15.32 -0.67
C GLY A 24 1.98 -15.06 -0.45
N HIS A 25 1.60 -13.92 0.13
CA HIS A 25 0.20 -13.54 0.38
C HIS A 25 -0.42 -12.69 -0.72
N VAL A 26 0.32 -12.38 -1.79
CA VAL A 26 -0.17 -11.55 -2.91
C VAL A 26 -1.47 -12.10 -3.52
N PRO A 27 -1.64 -13.41 -3.80
CA PRO A 27 -2.89 -13.92 -4.36
C PRO A 27 -4.12 -13.64 -3.47
N VAL A 28 -3.98 -13.84 -2.16
CA VAL A 28 -5.05 -13.59 -1.18
C VAL A 28 -5.37 -12.10 -1.06
N ALA A 29 -4.36 -11.23 -1.18
CA ALA A 29 -4.55 -9.79 -1.16
C ALA A 29 -5.33 -9.31 -2.41
N TYR A 30 -5.04 -9.87 -3.58
CA TYR A 30 -5.78 -9.59 -4.81
C TYR A 30 -7.25 -9.96 -4.72
N GLU A 31 -7.58 -11.14 -4.20
CA GLU A 31 -8.98 -11.54 -4.00
C GLU A 31 -9.73 -10.58 -3.08
N ARG A 32 -9.06 -10.04 -2.05
CA ARG A 32 -9.66 -9.09 -1.10
C ARG A 32 -9.86 -7.70 -1.68
N GLU A 33 -8.92 -7.21 -2.48
CA GLU A 33 -9.06 -5.96 -3.25
C GLU A 33 -10.21 -6.07 -4.25
N SER A 34 -10.29 -7.17 -5.01
CA SER A 34 -11.33 -7.35 -6.03
C SER A 34 -12.74 -7.42 -5.43
N ASN A 35 -12.88 -7.91 -4.20
CA ASN A 35 -14.16 -7.93 -3.50
C ASN A 35 -14.48 -6.60 -2.78
N ASN A 36 -13.62 -5.58 -2.93
CA ASN A 36 -13.73 -4.23 -2.34
C ASN A 36 -13.96 -4.24 -0.82
N VAL A 37 -13.47 -5.28 -0.13
CA VAL A 37 -13.64 -5.47 1.32
C VAL A 37 -12.62 -4.64 2.11
N VAL A 38 -11.61 -4.09 1.42
CA VAL A 38 -10.52 -3.33 2.03
C VAL A 38 -10.68 -1.83 1.79
N LYS A 39 -10.56 -1.03 2.86
CA LYS A 39 -10.52 0.45 2.82
C LYS A 39 -9.09 0.99 2.94
N TYR A 40 -8.10 0.15 2.67
CA TYR A 40 -6.67 0.40 2.86
C TYR A 40 -5.89 -0.25 1.73
N ARG A 41 -4.64 0.17 1.50
CA ARG A 41 -3.78 -0.38 0.46
C ARG A 41 -2.93 -1.53 0.99
N PHE A 42 -2.74 -2.57 0.19
CA PHE A 42 -1.70 -3.56 0.46
C PHE A 42 -0.33 -3.04 0.01
N VAL A 43 0.68 -3.22 0.84
CA VAL A 43 2.09 -2.94 0.51
C VAL A 43 2.86 -4.25 0.68
N ILE A 44 3.60 -4.63 -0.35
CA ILE A 44 4.37 -5.88 -0.34
C ILE A 44 5.73 -5.57 0.28
N GLU A 45 6.08 -6.30 1.33
CA GLU A 45 7.40 -6.24 1.93
C GLU A 45 8.37 -7.07 1.09
N ILE A 46 9.39 -6.41 0.52
CA ILE A 46 10.36 -7.01 -0.41
C ILE A 46 11.72 -7.25 0.27
N GLU A 47 11.97 -6.65 1.44
CA GLU A 47 13.27 -6.74 2.15
C GLU A 47 13.66 -8.18 2.55
N THR A 48 12.71 -9.11 2.61
CA THR A 48 12.95 -10.51 2.96
C THR A 48 13.15 -11.45 1.75
N LEU A 49 13.55 -10.93 0.59
CA LEU A 49 13.93 -11.72 -0.59
C LEU A 49 15.40 -12.15 -0.57
#